data_AF-A0A355W4J2-F1
#
_entry.id   AF-A0A355W4J2-F1
#
_cell.length_a   1.000
_cell.length_b   1.000
_cell.length_c   1.000
_cell.angle_alpha   90.00
_cell.angle_beta   90.00
_cell.angle_gamma   90.00
#
_symmetry.space_group_name_H-M   'P 1'
#
loop_
_entity.id
_entity.type
_entity.pdbx_description
1 polymer ?
#
loop_
_entity_poly.entity_id
_entity_poly.type
_entity_poly.pdbx_seq_one_letter_code
_entity_poly.pdbx_strand_id
1 'polypeptide(L)'
;MPSQKNRTFAEKHGNNVNLNAAVKDEITKSMKNGAVFCNDAFRIADKLDITSEKVGITADLMDCKLTGCQLGLFGLQSQNKASESLLPELKKNDLKKKIMSELINSRLTCKKAWDIASQHKVCKITVTELCNEMKIKITRCQLGAF
;
A
#
# COMPACT_ATOMS: atom_id res chain seq x y z
N MET A 1 25.91 -19.97 16.08
CA MET A 1 25.42 -18.66 15.60
C MET A 1 24.95 -18.82 14.16
N PRO A 2 23.65 -18.69 13.83
CA PRO A 2 23.24 -18.69 12.44
C PRO A 2 23.25 -17.25 11.90
N SER A 3 24.16 -17.00 10.96
CA SER A 3 24.26 -15.76 10.20
C SER A 3 22.94 -15.50 9.47
N GLN A 4 22.19 -14.49 9.91
CA GLN A 4 21.02 -14.00 9.19
C GLN A 4 21.51 -13.38 7.89
N LYS A 5 21.40 -14.12 6.78
CA LYS A 5 21.50 -13.52 5.43
C LYS A 5 20.38 -12.49 5.33
N ASN A 6 20.73 -11.20 5.43
CA ASN A 6 19.83 -10.11 5.11
C ASN A 6 19.49 -10.22 3.62
N ARG A 7 18.33 -10.83 3.31
CA ARG A 7 17.79 -10.88 1.95
C ARG A 7 17.51 -9.45 1.51
N THR A 8 18.09 -9.05 0.39
CA THR A 8 17.83 -7.71 -0.20
C THR A 8 16.46 -7.72 -0.86
N PHE A 9 15.80 -6.57 -0.92
CA PHE A 9 14.49 -6.50 -1.56
C PHE A 9 14.55 -6.83 -3.06
N ALA A 10 15.71 -6.63 -3.69
CA ALA A 10 15.97 -6.95 -5.09
C ALA A 10 15.76 -8.44 -5.42
N GLU A 11 16.01 -9.35 -4.48
CA GLU A 11 15.86 -10.81 -4.68
C GLU A 11 14.41 -11.25 -4.93
N LYS A 12 13.42 -10.36 -4.71
CA LYS A 12 12.01 -10.62 -5.05
C LYS A 12 11.77 -10.68 -6.56
N HIS A 13 12.67 -10.12 -7.36
CA HIS A 13 12.50 -9.91 -8.79
C HIS A 13 13.49 -10.77 -9.58
N GLY A 14 13.07 -11.28 -10.75
CA GLY A 14 13.96 -12.04 -11.62
C GLY A 14 15.06 -11.17 -12.23
N ASN A 15 16.17 -11.78 -12.66
CA ASN A 15 17.35 -11.11 -13.24
C ASN A 15 17.09 -10.23 -14.49
N ASN A 16 15.86 -10.24 -15.03
CA ASN A 16 15.47 -9.50 -16.24
C ASN A 16 14.70 -8.19 -15.95
N VAL A 17 14.57 -7.76 -14.70
CA VAL A 17 13.92 -6.48 -14.42
C VAL A 17 14.93 -5.33 -14.55
N ASN A 18 14.73 -4.51 -15.57
CA ASN A 18 15.57 -3.34 -15.81
C ASN A 18 15.13 -2.16 -14.93
N LEU A 19 16.09 -1.56 -14.21
CA LEU A 19 15.88 -0.36 -13.43
C LEU A 19 15.54 0.80 -14.37
N ASN A 20 14.33 1.35 -14.24
CA ASN A 20 13.98 2.57 -14.97
C ASN A 20 14.68 3.77 -14.31
N ALA A 21 15.65 4.36 -15.02
CA ALA A 21 16.45 5.48 -14.52
C ALA A 21 15.58 6.68 -14.07
N ALA A 22 14.51 7.01 -14.81
CA ALA A 22 13.62 8.10 -14.45
C ALA A 22 12.87 7.84 -13.12
N VAL A 23 12.47 6.59 -12.88
CA VAL A 23 11.80 6.18 -11.63
C VAL A 23 12.78 6.20 -10.46
N LYS A 24 14.01 5.70 -10.69
CA LYS A 24 15.08 5.73 -9.70
C LYS A 24 15.39 7.16 -9.23
N ASP A 25 15.52 8.09 -10.17
CA ASP A 25 15.82 9.48 -9.87
C ASP A 25 14.72 10.11 -9.00
N GLU A 26 13.46 9.82 -9.33
CA GLU A 26 12.34 10.40 -8.60
C GLU A 26 12.10 9.76 -7.23
N ILE A 27 12.35 8.45 -7.10
CA ILE A 27 12.42 7.79 -5.80
C ILE A 27 13.53 8.41 -4.96
N THR A 28 14.73 8.61 -5.52
CA THR A 28 15.87 9.18 -4.81
C THR A 28 15.57 10.59 -4.28
N LYS A 29 14.91 11.43 -5.08
CA LYS A 29 14.48 12.78 -4.65
C LYS A 29 13.41 12.76 -3.57
N SER A 30 12.52 11.77 -3.59
CA SER A 30 11.42 11.65 -2.64
C SER A 30 11.79 10.89 -1.36
N MET A 31 12.92 10.18 -1.38
CA MET A 31 13.37 9.30 -0.31
C MET A 31 13.75 10.11 0.94
N LYS A 32 13.38 9.59 2.10
CA LYS A 32 13.82 10.08 3.41
C LYS A 32 14.36 8.91 4.22
N ASN A 33 15.61 9.00 4.66
CA ASN A 33 16.26 7.98 5.49
C ASN A 33 16.19 6.55 4.91
N GLY A 34 16.40 6.39 3.60
CA GLY A 34 16.34 5.06 2.95
C GLY A 34 14.92 4.51 2.74
N ALA A 35 13.89 5.35 2.92
CA ALA A 35 12.50 4.95 2.76
C ALA A 35 11.70 5.94 1.90
N VAL A 36 10.68 5.43 1.21
CA VAL A 36 9.71 6.22 0.44
C VAL A 36 8.30 5.98 0.98
N PHE A 37 7.54 7.05 1.17
CA PHE A 37 6.16 6.94 1.63
C PHE A 37 5.27 6.37 0.53
N CYS A 38 4.27 5.57 0.90
CA CYS A 38 3.30 5.00 -0.04
C CYS A 38 2.67 6.08 -0.91
N ASN A 39 2.23 7.18 -0.30
CA ASN A 39 1.65 8.32 -1.02
C ASN A 39 2.62 8.93 -2.05
N ASP A 40 3.90 9.06 -1.70
CA ASP A 40 4.89 9.64 -2.62
C ASP A 40 5.24 8.67 -3.75
N ALA A 41 5.29 7.36 -3.48
CA ALA A 41 5.45 6.34 -4.51
C ALA A 41 4.30 6.37 -5.55
N PHE A 42 3.06 6.55 -5.10
CA PHE A 42 1.93 6.73 -6.03
C PHE A 42 2.01 8.04 -6.81
N ARG A 43 2.41 9.15 -6.17
CA ARG A 43 2.65 10.42 -6.89
C ARG A 43 3.71 10.29 -7.98
N ILE A 44 4.76 9.50 -7.75
CA ILE A 44 5.78 9.20 -8.76
C ILE A 44 5.17 8.40 -9.91
N ALA A 45 4.33 7.40 -9.61
CA ALA A 45 3.64 6.61 -10.63
C ALA A 45 2.77 7.50 -11.53
N ASP A 46 1.96 8.37 -10.93
CA ASP A 46 1.11 9.32 -11.65
C ASP A 46 1.94 10.33 -12.46
N LYS A 47 3.02 10.87 -11.87
CA LYS A 47 3.90 11.86 -12.52
C LYS A 47 4.58 11.30 -13.76
N LEU A 48 4.98 10.03 -13.72
CA LEU A 48 5.72 9.38 -14.80
C LEU A 48 4.83 8.57 -15.75
N ASP A 49 3.51 8.58 -15.53
CA ASP A 49 2.52 7.80 -16.28
C ASP A 49 2.88 6.29 -16.35
N ILE A 50 3.19 5.71 -15.19
CA ILE A 50 3.54 4.29 -15.05
C ILE A 50 2.70 3.61 -13.97
N THR A 51 2.73 2.28 -13.95
CA THR A 51 2.06 1.52 -12.89
C THR A 51 2.79 1.68 -11.56
N SER A 52 2.02 1.75 -10.46
CA SER A 52 2.54 1.74 -9.09
C SER A 52 3.43 0.52 -8.82
N GLU A 53 3.12 -0.62 -9.44
CA GLU A 53 3.94 -1.83 -9.36
C GLU A 53 5.37 -1.58 -9.85
N LYS A 54 5.55 -0.89 -10.98
CA LYS A 54 6.90 -0.54 -11.49
C LYS A 54 7.68 0.35 -10.51
N VAL A 55 7.00 1.28 -9.83
CA VAL A 55 7.63 2.09 -8.77
C VAL A 55 8.05 1.22 -7.59
N GLY A 56 7.17 0.31 -7.16
CA GLY A 56 7.46 -0.65 -6.09
C GLY A 56 8.64 -1.56 -6.39
N ILE A 57 8.69 -2.13 -7.60
CA ILE A 57 9.80 -2.94 -8.06
C ILE A 57 11.10 -2.13 -8.09
N THR A 58 11.06 -0.90 -8.58
CA THR A 58 12.24 -0.02 -8.58
C THR A 58 12.71 0.28 -7.16
N ALA A 59 11.79 0.54 -6.23
CA ALA A 59 12.13 0.73 -4.82
C ALA A 59 12.79 -0.52 -4.20
N ASP A 60 12.24 -1.71 -4.46
CA ASP A 60 12.84 -2.98 -4.02
C ASP A 60 14.25 -3.19 -4.61
N LEU A 61 14.45 -2.91 -5.91
CA LEU A 61 15.76 -3.02 -6.57
C LEU A 61 16.78 -2.01 -6.05
N MET A 62 16.33 -0.88 -5.50
CA MET A 62 17.15 0.12 -4.82
C MET A 62 17.37 -0.19 -3.33
N ASP A 63 16.84 -1.31 -2.83
CA ASP A 63 16.77 -1.65 -1.40
C ASP A 63 16.10 -0.55 -0.53
N CYS A 64 15.21 0.22 -1.15
CA CYS A 64 14.47 1.30 -0.52
C CYS A 64 13.22 0.75 0.17
N LYS A 65 13.04 1.09 1.46
CA LYS A 65 11.88 0.63 2.23
C LYS A 65 10.63 1.42 1.87
N LEU A 66 9.51 0.72 1.68
CA LEU A 66 8.19 1.36 1.64
C LEU A 66 7.73 1.67 3.07
N THR A 67 7.26 2.89 3.32
CA THR A 67 6.72 3.32 4.62
C THR A 67 5.42 4.12 4.47
N GLY A 68 4.75 4.42 5.59
CA GLY A 68 3.51 5.20 5.66
C GLY A 68 2.43 4.72 4.70
N CYS A 69 2.03 3.46 4.81
CA CYS A 69 0.95 2.90 4.00
C CYS A 69 -0.33 3.71 4.19
N GLN A 70 -0.95 4.16 3.09
CA GLN A 70 -2.19 4.94 3.17
C GLN A 70 -3.41 4.14 3.67
N LEU A 71 -3.32 2.80 3.68
CA LEU A 71 -4.29 1.91 4.32
C LEU A 71 -3.96 1.64 5.80
N GLY A 72 -2.86 2.17 6.34
CA GLY A 72 -2.44 1.96 7.73
C GLY A 72 -1.87 0.57 8.04
N LEU A 73 -1.53 -0.24 7.02
CA LEU A 73 -1.08 -1.62 7.21
C LEU A 73 0.38 -1.75 7.69
N PHE A 74 1.23 -0.76 7.39
CA PHE A 74 2.64 -0.72 7.78
C PHE A 74 3.17 0.71 7.70
N GLY A 75 4.30 0.96 8.37
CA GLY A 75 4.96 2.26 8.40
C GLY A 75 4.12 3.27 9.19
N LEU A 76 4.62 3.67 10.36
CA LEU A 76 3.87 4.49 11.31
C LEU A 76 3.50 5.85 10.68
N GLN A 77 2.22 6.07 10.37
CA GLN A 77 1.65 7.41 10.25
C GLN A 77 0.77 7.67 11.47
N SER A 78 1.44 7.88 12.60
CA SER A 78 0.81 8.28 13.84
C SER A 78 0.42 9.77 13.82
N GLN A 79 -0.36 10.26 12.85
CA GLN A 79 -0.88 11.65 12.96
C GLN A 79 -2.29 11.91 12.45
N ASN A 80 -3.00 10.95 11.86
CA ASN A 80 -4.42 11.16 11.54
C ASN A 80 -5.24 9.91 11.87
N LYS A 81 -5.27 9.51 13.14
CA LYS A 81 -6.49 8.92 13.71
C LYS A 81 -7.54 10.03 13.78
N ALA A 82 -7.93 10.58 12.64
CA ALA A 82 -9.16 11.34 12.56
C ALA A 82 -10.24 10.31 12.88
N SER A 83 -10.76 10.42 14.10
CA SER A 83 -11.72 9.52 14.72
C SER A 83 -12.92 9.28 13.81
N GLU A 84 -12.89 8.22 13.00
CA GLU A 84 -14.06 7.71 12.27
C GLU A 84 -15.01 6.89 13.15
N SER A 85 -14.83 7.01 14.46
CA SER A 85 -15.86 6.72 15.48
C SER A 85 -17.19 7.47 15.24
N LEU A 86 -17.31 8.30 14.19
CA LEU A 86 -18.48 9.07 13.78
C LEU A 86 -19.21 8.52 12.54
N LEU A 87 -18.74 7.46 11.88
CA LEU A 87 -19.50 6.87 10.76
C LEU A 87 -20.82 6.29 11.27
N PRO A 88 -21.99 6.72 10.75
CA PRO A 88 -23.27 6.14 11.13
C PRO A 88 -23.30 4.63 10.86
N GLU A 89 -23.95 3.87 11.74
CA GLU A 89 -23.99 2.40 11.66
C GLU A 89 -24.54 1.88 10.31
N LEU A 90 -25.54 2.57 9.75
CA LEU A 90 -26.07 2.28 8.41
C LEU A 90 -24.97 2.35 7.33
N LYS A 91 -24.17 3.42 7.34
CA LYS A 91 -23.05 3.56 6.40
C LYS A 91 -22.01 2.47 6.61
N LYS A 92 -21.67 2.15 7.87
CA LYS A 92 -20.75 1.04 8.18
C LYS A 92 -21.26 -0.27 7.61
N ASN A 93 -22.54 -0.58 7.77
CA ASN A 93 -23.14 -1.80 7.23
C ASN A 93 -23.10 -1.85 5.70
N ASP A 94 -23.35 -0.73 5.02
CA ASP A 94 -23.22 -0.66 3.55
C ASP A 94 -21.78 -0.86 3.10
N LEU A 95 -20.79 -0.28 3.79
CA LEU A 95 -19.38 -0.53 3.52
C LEU A 95 -19.01 -2.00 3.75
N LYS A 96 -19.46 -2.62 4.86
CA LYS A 96 -19.20 -4.04 5.16
C LYS A 96 -19.76 -4.93 4.05
N LYS A 97 -20.97 -4.68 3.58
CA LYS A 97 -21.57 -5.40 2.43
C LYS A 97 -20.73 -5.23 1.16
N LYS A 98 -20.29 -4.00 0.87
CA LYS A 98 -19.45 -3.74 -0.31
C LYS A 98 -18.11 -4.46 -0.23
N ILE A 99 -17.44 -4.42 0.94
CA ILE A 99 -16.21 -5.17 1.20
C ILE A 99 -16.41 -6.66 0.92
N MET A 100 -17.49 -7.26 1.45
CA MET A 100 -17.78 -8.69 1.23
C MET A 100 -17.99 -9.03 -0.26
N SER A 101 -18.65 -8.15 -1.02
CA SER A 101 -18.90 -8.37 -2.45
C SER A 101 -17.64 -8.30 -3.32
N GLU A 102 -16.57 -7.66 -2.84
CA GLU A 102 -15.32 -7.47 -3.58
C GLU A 102 -14.20 -8.43 -3.12
N LEU A 103 -14.52 -9.40 -2.25
CA LEU A 103 -13.54 -10.38 -1.78
C LEU A 103 -13.18 -11.36 -2.90
N ILE A 104 -11.88 -11.65 -2.96
CA ILE A 104 -11.33 -12.70 -3.81
C ILE A 104 -10.65 -13.69 -2.88
N ASN A 105 -11.13 -14.94 -2.83
CA ASN A 105 -10.63 -15.97 -1.92
C ASN A 105 -10.61 -15.49 -0.44
N SER A 106 -11.70 -14.85 0.00
CA SER A 106 -11.88 -14.29 1.35
C SER A 106 -10.86 -13.22 1.75
N ARG A 107 -10.21 -12.59 0.76
CA ARG A 107 -9.22 -11.54 0.95
C ARG A 107 -9.58 -10.33 0.10
N LEU A 108 -9.22 -9.14 0.59
CA LEU A 108 -9.40 -7.89 -0.14
C LEU A 108 -8.05 -7.45 -0.70
N THR A 109 -7.99 -6.94 -1.93
CA THR A 109 -6.73 -6.39 -2.46
C THR A 109 -6.54 -4.93 -2.06
N CYS A 110 -5.29 -4.45 -1.99
CA CYS A 110 -5.01 -3.03 -1.70
C CYS A 110 -5.75 -2.09 -2.67
N LYS A 111 -5.78 -2.45 -3.96
CA LYS A 111 -6.52 -1.72 -5.00
C LYS A 111 -8.02 -1.66 -4.68
N LYS A 112 -8.64 -2.81 -4.41
CA LYS A 112 -10.08 -2.86 -4.07
C LYS A 112 -10.41 -2.09 -2.81
N ALA A 113 -9.54 -2.12 -1.79
CA ALA A 113 -9.73 -1.32 -0.58
C ALA A 113 -9.74 0.19 -0.89
N TRP A 114 -8.87 0.65 -1.80
CA TRP A 114 -8.87 2.05 -2.25
C TRP A 114 -10.11 2.40 -3.06
N ASP A 115 -10.52 1.53 -3.97
CA ASP A 115 -11.71 1.73 -4.80
C ASP A 115 -12.96 1.89 -3.92
N ILE A 116 -13.12 1.03 -2.91
CA ILE A 116 -14.22 1.10 -1.94
C ILE A 116 -14.16 2.41 -1.14
N ALA A 117 -12.98 2.79 -0.64
CA ALA A 117 -12.81 4.03 0.11
C ALA A 117 -13.22 5.25 -0.73
N SER A 118 -12.78 5.30 -1.99
CA SER A 118 -13.11 6.36 -2.94
C SER A 118 -14.61 6.40 -3.27
N GLN A 119 -15.20 5.25 -3.59
CA GLN A 119 -16.63 5.13 -3.92
C GLN A 119 -17.54 5.58 -2.78
N HIS A 120 -17.17 5.24 -1.54
CA HIS A 120 -17.96 5.59 -0.36
C HIS A 120 -17.55 6.92 0.29
N LYS A 121 -16.54 7.62 -0.27
CA LYS A 121 -16.00 8.90 0.24
C LYS A 121 -15.59 8.81 1.72
N VAL A 122 -14.93 7.72 2.09
CA VAL A 122 -14.36 7.51 3.44
C VAL A 122 -12.84 7.48 3.38
N CYS A 123 -12.18 7.57 4.53
CA CYS A 123 -10.74 7.42 4.57
C CYS A 123 -10.33 5.98 4.17
N LYS A 124 -9.14 5.84 3.58
CA LYS A 124 -8.59 4.52 3.24
C LYS A 124 -8.41 3.65 4.50
N ILE A 125 -8.03 4.27 5.62
CA ILE A 125 -7.85 3.60 6.92
C ILE A 125 -9.17 3.01 7.43
N THR A 126 -10.32 3.65 7.21
CA THR A 126 -11.64 3.13 7.60
C THR A 126 -11.90 1.74 7.03
N VAL A 127 -11.55 1.54 5.75
CA VAL A 127 -11.78 0.26 5.07
C VAL A 127 -10.93 -0.82 5.72
N THR A 128 -9.69 -0.50 6.10
CA THR A 128 -8.82 -1.40 6.87
C THR A 128 -9.38 -1.71 8.24
N GLU A 129 -9.89 -0.72 8.98
CA GLU A 129 -10.52 -0.93 10.29
C GLU A 129 -11.72 -1.88 10.19
N LEU A 130 -12.61 -1.65 9.21
CA LEU A 130 -13.74 -2.55 8.95
C LEU A 130 -13.28 -3.95 8.52
N CYS A 131 -12.25 -4.06 7.69
CA CYS A 131 -11.68 -5.37 7.33
C CYS A 131 -11.15 -6.10 8.57
N ASN A 132 -10.47 -5.39 9.48
CA ASN A 132 -9.96 -5.96 10.74
C ASN A 132 -11.11 -6.43 11.64
N GLU A 133 -12.17 -5.64 11.82
CA GLU A 133 -13.38 -6.03 12.55
C GLU A 133 -13.99 -7.33 11.98
N MET A 134 -14.03 -7.44 10.65
CA MET A 134 -14.58 -8.59 9.93
C MET A 134 -13.59 -9.75 9.80
N LYS A 135 -12.38 -9.63 10.34
CA LYS A 135 -11.28 -10.61 10.23
C LYS A 135 -10.88 -10.91 8.78
N ILE A 136 -11.05 -9.94 7.88
CA ILE A 136 -10.65 -9.99 6.47
C ILE A 136 -9.23 -9.45 6.32
N LYS A 137 -8.36 -10.21 5.65
CA LYS A 137 -6.98 -9.78 5.38
C LYS A 137 -6.92 -8.98 4.08
N ILE A 138 -6.26 -7.82 4.14
CA ILE A 138 -5.85 -7.08 2.94
C ILE A 138 -4.56 -7.70 2.39
N THR A 139 -4.51 -7.91 1.08
CA THR A 139 -3.41 -8.57 0.36
C THR A 139 -3.05 -7.83 -0.92
N ARG A 140 -1.98 -8.25 -1.61
CA ARG A 140 -1.58 -7.72 -2.91
C ARG A 140 -1.42 -6.20 -2.86
N CYS A 141 -0.39 -5.73 -2.15
CA CYS A 141 -0.03 -4.33 -2.15
C CYS A 141 0.22 -3.87 -3.60
N GLN A 142 -0.38 -2.75 -4.00
CA GLN A 142 -0.21 -2.17 -5.34
C GLN A 142 1.24 -1.73 -5.64
N LEU A 143 2.07 -1.59 -4.59
CA LEU A 143 3.51 -1.29 -4.66
C LEU A 143 4.38 -2.53 -4.37
N GLY A 144 3.81 -3.72 -4.21
CA GLY A 144 4.60 -4.95 -3.99
C GLY A 144 5.19 -5.14 -2.59
N ALA A 145 4.72 -4.41 -1.57
CA ALA A 145 5.18 -4.57 -0.19
C ALA A 145 4.88 -5.97 0.41
N PHE A 146 3.75 -6.57 0.03
CA PHE A 146 3.27 -7.90 0.44
C PHE A 146 2.20 -8.44 -0.53
#